data_AF-B1J7K8-F1
#
_entry.id   AF-B1J7K8-F1
#
_cell.length_a   1.000
_cell.length_b   1.000
_cell.length_c   1.000
_cell.angle_alpha   90.00
_cell.angle_beta   90.00
_cell.angle_gamma   90.00
#
_symmetry.space_group_name_H-M   'P 1'
#
loop_
_entity.id
_entity.type
_entity.pdbx_description
1 polymer ?
#
loop_
_entity_poly.entity_id
_entity_poly.type
_entity_poly.pdbx_seq_one_letter_code
_entity_poly.pdbx_strand_id
1 'polypeptide(L)'
;MKATEGDGLPSNLRGTIRSIYARIVAQTLASAADIVAAPAPYDAFGEYGKRFETVVFGFASEGCRGKWSRFCSGVMMSLRVREAACRAFPIVLMTLASPLWTVLLHLEQAARLLDALGRGKRRPSRRYLIKMLNQPLRRLHINQRPFLEASPTARQRLMLLGEWPVLSIQLAVLASRAPQYQTTRCWLARRFALVFLLHCLHPNVSSSATALFLVIDQLMRRGVLWPVPGWPQDVKEFEGRLARLATLEAQLRLEYCLSEAAALRTLRLMFHDLSIFNNPKPGQHCCVPFVSDLALFSAEGVEDLAAPAVDELLARCARQRRWRADAVFTFKRLAYTTAFTRVLEYWLEHDALARQVDWSQLRPGGKRRRGSPRLVGGQGPP
;
A
#
# COMPACT_ATOMS: atom_id res chain seq x y z
N MET A 1 22.69 -11.32 27.42
CA MET A 1 22.73 -11.67 25.99
C MET A 1 23.67 -10.69 25.29
N LYS A 2 24.85 -11.14 24.85
CA LYS A 2 25.78 -10.34 24.04
C LYS A 2 25.21 -10.28 22.62
N ALA A 3 24.97 -9.08 22.10
CA ALA A 3 24.54 -8.88 20.73
C ALA A 3 25.72 -9.26 19.80
N THR A 4 25.52 -10.27 18.98
CA THR A 4 26.43 -10.64 17.89
C THR A 4 26.45 -9.50 16.86
N GLU A 5 27.60 -8.84 16.72
CA GLU A 5 27.87 -7.71 15.80
C GLU A 5 27.87 -8.08 14.29
N GLY A 6 27.28 -9.22 13.91
CA GLY A 6 27.46 -9.80 12.58
C GLY A 6 26.41 -9.46 11.51
N ASP A 7 25.21 -9.05 11.90
CA ASP A 7 24.16 -8.78 10.90
C ASP A 7 24.16 -7.31 10.52
N GLY A 8 24.70 -7.05 9.31
CA GLY A 8 24.81 -5.76 8.63
C GLY A 8 23.46 -5.07 8.38
N LEU A 9 22.78 -4.70 9.46
CA LEU A 9 21.61 -3.85 9.43
C LEU A 9 22.01 -2.51 8.81
N PRO A 10 21.25 -2.02 7.81
CA PRO A 10 21.61 -0.80 7.11
C PRO A 10 21.70 0.34 8.12
N SER A 11 22.90 0.87 8.32
CA SER A 11 23.17 2.04 9.18
C SER A 11 22.43 3.29 8.70
N ASN A 12 21.92 3.26 7.46
CA ASN A 12 21.23 4.36 6.80
C ASN A 12 19.75 4.07 6.51
N LEU A 13 18.91 4.05 7.56
CA LEU A 13 17.44 3.92 7.45
C LEU A 13 16.83 4.84 6.41
N ARG A 14 17.25 6.11 6.39
CA ARG A 14 16.75 7.10 5.43
C ARG A 14 17.04 6.73 3.98
N GLY A 15 18.24 6.20 3.71
CA GLY A 15 18.60 5.68 2.40
C GLY A 15 17.69 4.52 2.00
N THR A 16 17.45 3.59 2.91
CA THR A 16 16.54 2.44 2.67
C THR A 16 15.11 2.90 2.41
N ILE A 17 14.57 3.85 3.19
CA ILE A 17 13.21 4.41 2.98
C ILE A 17 13.11 5.05 1.59
N ARG A 18 14.11 5.83 1.18
CA ARG A 18 14.14 6.46 -0.16
C ARG A 18 14.23 5.43 -1.27
N SER A 19 14.99 4.35 -1.06
CA SER A 19 15.07 3.23 -2.00
C SER A 19 13.74 2.51 -2.15
N ILE A 20 13.07 2.19 -1.04
CA ILE A 20 11.72 1.59 -1.04
C ILE A 20 10.76 2.49 -1.81
N TYR A 21 10.77 3.79 -1.49
CA TYR A 21 9.92 4.78 -2.14
C TYR A 21 10.13 4.80 -3.67
N ALA A 22 11.39 4.85 -4.12
CA ALA A 22 11.71 4.80 -5.54
C ALA A 22 11.24 3.50 -6.23
N ARG A 23 11.44 2.35 -5.60
CA ARG A 23 11.02 1.04 -6.14
C ARG A 23 9.51 0.94 -6.30
N ILE A 24 8.76 1.37 -5.28
CA ILE A 24 7.29 1.34 -5.31
C ILE A 24 6.74 2.30 -6.38
N VAL A 25 7.36 3.47 -6.54
CA VAL A 25 7.01 4.40 -7.64
C VAL A 25 7.30 3.80 -9.01
N ALA A 26 8.49 3.21 -9.18
CA ALA A 26 8.86 2.55 -10.44
C ALA A 26 7.93 1.39 -10.78
N GLN A 27 7.60 0.55 -9.80
CA GLN A 27 6.65 -0.57 -9.96
C GLN A 27 5.23 -0.06 -10.30
N THR A 28 4.78 1.00 -9.63
CA THR A 28 3.49 1.63 -9.93
C THR A 28 3.46 2.14 -11.36
N LEU A 29 4.53 2.81 -11.81
CA LEU A 29 4.63 3.31 -13.17
C LEU A 29 4.67 2.16 -14.19
N ALA A 30 5.45 1.10 -13.91
CA ALA A 30 5.53 -0.07 -14.78
C ALA A 30 4.17 -0.76 -14.94
N SER A 31 3.46 -0.96 -13.82
CA SER A 31 2.11 -1.51 -13.80
C SER A 31 1.11 -0.64 -14.56
N ALA A 32 1.11 0.68 -14.31
CA ALA A 32 0.21 1.62 -14.98
C ALA A 32 0.46 1.75 -16.49
N ALA A 33 1.69 1.48 -16.93
CA ALA A 33 2.09 1.45 -18.33
C ALA A 33 1.88 0.08 -18.98
N ASP A 34 1.25 -0.88 -18.31
CA ASP A 34 1.07 -2.26 -18.77
C ASP A 34 2.39 -2.91 -19.23
N ILE A 35 3.49 -2.56 -18.57
CA ILE A 35 4.78 -3.22 -18.77
C ILE A 35 4.68 -4.54 -18.00
N VAL A 36 4.05 -5.51 -18.66
CA VAL A 36 3.85 -6.88 -18.19
C VAL A 36 5.16 -7.37 -17.59
N ALA A 37 5.06 -8.20 -16.55
CA ALA A 37 6.15 -8.95 -15.92
C ALA A 37 6.85 -9.89 -16.94
N ALA A 38 7.45 -9.32 -17.98
CA ALA A 38 8.34 -9.98 -18.88
C ALA A 38 9.53 -10.50 -18.06
N PRO A 39 10.15 -11.62 -18.46
CA PRO A 39 11.25 -12.24 -17.72
C PRO A 39 12.46 -11.31 -17.51
N ALA A 40 12.55 -10.20 -18.26
CA ALA A 40 13.50 -9.10 -18.05
C ALA A 40 12.77 -7.76 -17.83
N PRO A 41 12.18 -7.52 -16.65
CA PRO A 41 11.38 -6.31 -16.40
C PRO A 41 12.23 -5.03 -16.51
N TYR A 42 13.54 -5.12 -16.28
CA TYR A 42 14.46 -3.98 -16.37
C TYR A 42 14.68 -3.49 -17.80
N ASP A 43 14.77 -4.39 -18.78
CA ASP A 43 15.00 -4.02 -20.17
C ASP A 43 13.73 -3.46 -20.79
N ALA A 44 12.59 -4.10 -20.53
CA ALA A 44 11.28 -3.60 -20.97
C ALA A 44 10.96 -2.21 -20.38
N PHE A 45 11.24 -2.01 -19.08
CA PHE A 45 11.11 -0.70 -18.45
C PHE A 45 12.09 0.33 -19.01
N GLY A 46 13.30 -0.11 -19.38
CA GLY A 46 14.31 0.70 -20.06
C GLY A 46 13.85 1.20 -21.44
N GLU A 47 13.29 0.30 -22.26
CA GLU A 47 12.77 0.63 -23.58
C GLU A 47 11.54 1.52 -23.51
N TYR A 48 10.59 1.20 -22.61
CA TYR A 48 9.43 2.05 -22.36
C TYR A 48 9.88 3.45 -21.97
N GLY A 49 10.84 3.55 -21.03
CA GLY A 49 11.37 4.81 -20.57
C GLY A 49 11.92 5.70 -21.68
N LYS A 50 12.64 5.11 -22.64
CA LYS A 50 13.12 5.84 -23.83
C LYS A 50 11.96 6.39 -24.66
N ARG A 51 10.95 5.56 -24.96
CA ARG A 51 9.77 5.97 -25.73
C ARG A 51 8.99 7.06 -24.99
N PHE A 52 8.81 6.89 -23.68
CA PHE A 52 8.15 7.86 -22.81
C PHE A 52 8.86 9.21 -22.85
N GLU A 53 10.20 9.24 -22.73
CA GLU A 53 10.97 10.48 -22.84
C GLU A 53 10.86 11.12 -24.22
N THR A 54 10.94 10.34 -25.30
CA THR A 54 10.78 10.86 -26.66
C THR A 54 9.41 11.51 -26.87
N VAL A 55 8.34 10.86 -26.41
CA VAL A 55 6.97 11.37 -26.58
C VAL A 55 6.72 12.62 -25.72
N VAL A 56 7.18 12.62 -24.46
CA VAL A 56 6.85 13.72 -23.54
C VAL A 56 7.79 14.92 -23.69
N PHE A 57 9.07 14.69 -24.00
CA PHE A 57 10.08 15.74 -24.06
C PHE A 57 10.50 16.10 -25.48
N GLY A 58 10.09 15.34 -26.50
CA GLY A 58 10.47 15.56 -27.89
C GLY A 58 11.89 15.12 -28.24
N PHE A 59 12.62 14.53 -27.30
CA PHE A 59 13.95 13.96 -27.52
C PHE A 59 14.18 12.78 -26.57
N ALA A 60 14.90 11.75 -27.05
CA ALA A 60 15.44 10.74 -26.17
C ALA A 60 16.69 11.32 -25.48
N SER A 61 16.85 11.12 -24.17
CA SER A 61 18.12 11.49 -23.52
C SER A 61 19.25 10.58 -24.02
N GLU A 62 19.98 11.03 -25.04
CA GLU A 62 21.18 10.38 -25.54
C GLU A 62 22.26 10.43 -24.45
N GLY A 63 22.48 9.30 -23.77
CA GLY A 63 23.58 9.19 -22.80
C GLY A 63 23.25 8.39 -21.54
N CYS A 64 21.97 8.16 -21.20
CA CYS A 64 21.64 7.47 -19.95
C CYS A 64 21.19 6.02 -20.17
N ARG A 65 22.04 5.17 -20.78
CA ARG A 65 21.81 3.72 -20.76
C ARG A 65 21.61 3.28 -19.29
N GLY A 66 20.48 2.62 -19.02
CA GLY A 66 20.15 2.15 -17.66
C GLY A 66 19.56 3.18 -16.70
N LYS A 67 19.20 4.40 -17.13
CA LYS A 67 18.51 5.38 -16.25
C LYS A 67 17.26 4.79 -15.60
N TRP A 68 16.42 4.19 -16.43
CA TRP A 68 15.12 3.66 -16.03
C TRP A 68 15.27 2.37 -15.21
N SER A 69 16.23 1.51 -15.55
CA SER A 69 16.53 0.32 -14.74
C SER A 69 17.03 0.70 -13.33
N ARG A 70 17.78 1.79 -13.18
CA ARG A 70 18.18 2.31 -11.87
C ARG A 70 16.99 2.71 -11.00
N PHE A 71 15.86 3.12 -11.58
CA PHE A 71 14.66 3.42 -10.79
C PHE A 71 14.09 2.18 -10.12
N CYS A 72 14.07 1.05 -10.83
CA CYS A 72 13.70 -0.26 -10.27
C CYS A 72 14.71 -0.74 -9.22
N SER A 73 15.97 -0.29 -9.26
CA SER A 73 16.96 -0.57 -8.21
C SER A 73 16.79 0.29 -6.95
N GLY A 74 15.95 1.34 -6.99
CA GLY A 74 15.71 2.24 -5.85
C GLY A 74 16.31 3.65 -6.01
N VAL A 75 16.73 4.04 -7.20
CA VAL A 75 17.11 5.43 -7.49
C VAL A 75 15.85 6.25 -7.80
N MET A 76 15.70 7.42 -7.18
CA MET A 76 14.53 8.26 -7.45
C MET A 76 14.61 8.86 -8.86
N MET A 77 13.46 8.89 -9.55
CA MET A 77 13.30 9.59 -10.82
C MET A 77 13.61 11.08 -10.69
N SER A 78 14.21 11.68 -11.72
CA SER A 78 14.39 13.12 -11.80
C SER A 78 13.04 13.84 -11.70
N LEU A 79 13.01 15.07 -11.18
CA LEU A 79 11.78 15.85 -11.02
C LEU A 79 10.95 15.92 -12.31
N ARG A 80 11.57 16.27 -13.45
CA ARG A 80 10.90 16.36 -14.75
C ARG A 80 10.22 15.05 -15.17
N VAL A 81 10.91 13.91 -15.02
CA VAL A 81 10.34 12.58 -15.34
C VAL A 81 9.18 12.24 -14.41
N ARG A 82 9.27 12.58 -13.12
CA ARG A 82 8.16 12.37 -12.18
C ARG A 82 6.94 13.20 -12.52
N GLU A 83 7.13 14.48 -12.83
CA GLU A 83 6.03 15.37 -13.24
C GLU A 83 5.34 14.85 -14.49
N ALA A 84 6.11 14.47 -15.51
CA ALA A 84 5.60 13.82 -16.71
C ALA A 84 4.83 12.53 -16.39
N ALA A 85 5.38 11.66 -15.54
CA ALA A 85 4.74 10.41 -15.14
C ALA A 85 3.44 10.64 -14.36
N CYS A 86 3.38 11.67 -13.50
CA CYS A 86 2.16 12.08 -12.80
C CYS A 86 1.06 12.55 -13.76
N ARG A 87 1.42 13.30 -14.81
CA ARG A 87 0.46 13.72 -15.86
C ARG A 87 -0.10 12.52 -16.61
N ALA A 88 0.77 11.60 -17.00
CA ALA A 88 0.38 10.41 -17.75
C ALA A 88 -0.42 9.41 -16.91
N PHE A 89 -0.05 9.25 -15.63
CA PHE A 89 -0.58 8.20 -14.74
C PHE A 89 -0.93 8.77 -13.36
N PRO A 90 -2.21 9.11 -13.11
CA PRO A 90 -2.66 9.63 -11.82
C PRO A 90 -2.32 8.70 -10.63
N ILE A 91 -2.28 7.39 -10.85
CA ILE A 91 -1.89 6.42 -9.81
C ILE A 91 -0.44 6.63 -9.32
N VAL A 92 0.47 7.10 -10.18
CA VAL A 92 1.84 7.43 -9.79
C VAL A 92 1.86 8.64 -8.86
N LEU A 93 1.03 9.66 -9.12
CA LEU A 93 0.84 10.78 -8.21
C LEU A 93 0.33 10.30 -6.85
N MET A 94 -0.65 9.41 -6.82
CA MET A 94 -1.18 8.84 -5.57
C MET A 94 -0.11 8.09 -4.79
N THR A 95 0.74 7.31 -5.48
CA THR A 95 1.88 6.64 -4.85
C THR A 95 2.91 7.63 -4.31
N LEU A 96 3.24 8.68 -5.05
CA LEU A 96 4.17 9.74 -4.62
C LEU A 96 3.64 10.54 -3.42
N ALA A 97 2.34 10.84 -3.43
CA ALA A 97 1.66 11.59 -2.39
C ALA A 97 1.28 10.72 -1.17
N SER A 98 1.60 9.43 -1.19
CA SER A 98 1.22 8.53 -0.09
C SER A 98 1.77 9.03 1.24
N PRO A 99 0.92 9.14 2.29
CA PRO A 99 1.34 9.59 3.61
C PRO A 99 2.39 8.66 4.23
N LEU A 100 2.54 7.43 3.75
CA LEU A 100 3.50 6.45 4.25
C LEU A 100 4.93 7.01 4.25
N TRP A 101 5.35 7.73 3.21
CA TRP A 101 6.72 8.24 3.11
C TRP A 101 7.02 9.29 4.17
N THR A 102 6.07 10.21 4.37
CA THR A 102 6.17 11.23 5.41
C THR A 102 6.19 10.59 6.80
N VAL A 103 5.33 9.59 7.05
CA VAL A 103 5.31 8.87 8.33
C VAL A 103 6.65 8.17 8.56
N LEU A 104 7.16 7.40 7.59
CA LEU A 104 8.41 6.65 7.75
C LEU A 104 9.60 7.59 8.00
N LEU A 105 9.74 8.69 7.25
CA LEU A 105 10.81 9.66 7.46
C LEU A 105 10.70 10.34 8.83
N HIS A 106 9.48 10.59 9.31
CA HIS A 106 9.24 11.17 10.62
C HIS A 106 9.61 10.20 11.75
N LEU A 107 9.25 8.93 11.62
CA LEU A 107 9.63 7.88 12.57
C LEU A 107 11.14 7.61 12.56
N GLU A 108 11.78 7.71 11.40
CA GLU A 108 13.23 7.63 11.25
C GLU A 108 13.94 8.78 11.98
N GLN A 109 13.43 10.01 11.86
CA GLN A 109 13.92 11.14 12.62
C GLN A 109 13.76 10.92 14.13
N ALA A 110 12.62 10.36 14.55
CA ALA A 110 12.39 10.01 15.95
C ALA A 110 13.40 8.97 16.46
N ALA A 111 13.70 7.95 15.65
CA ALA A 111 14.71 6.95 15.94
C ALA A 111 16.10 7.58 16.17
N ARG A 112 16.53 8.49 15.28
CA ARG A 112 17.83 9.18 15.44
C ARG A 112 17.93 9.99 16.73
N LEU A 113 16.83 10.62 17.14
CA LEU A 113 16.80 11.40 18.38
C LEU A 113 16.89 10.50 19.61
N LEU A 114 16.26 9.33 19.59
CA LEU A 114 16.40 8.30 20.63
C LEU A 114 17.83 7.75 20.69
N ASP A 115 18.48 7.52 19.56
CA ASP A 115 19.88 7.08 19.53
C ASP A 115 20.82 8.16 20.09
N ALA A 116 20.60 9.42 19.72
CA ALA A 116 21.39 10.55 20.23
C ALA A 116 21.26 10.71 21.76
N LEU A 117 20.06 10.45 22.29
CA LEU A 117 19.79 10.41 23.72
C LEU A 117 20.59 9.33 24.45
N GLY A 118 20.66 8.13 23.87
CA GLY A 118 21.43 7.02 24.44
C GLY A 118 22.93 7.30 24.53
N ARG A 119 23.46 8.15 23.63
CA ARG A 119 24.88 8.56 23.59
C ARG A 119 25.22 9.77 24.46
N GLY A 120 24.34 10.19 25.36
CA GLY A 120 24.59 11.30 26.29
C GLY A 120 24.55 12.71 25.68
N LYS A 121 24.10 12.87 24.42
CA LYS A 121 23.85 14.20 23.85
C LYS A 121 22.66 14.86 24.56
N ARG A 122 22.60 16.20 24.57
CA ARG A 122 21.53 17.01 25.21
C ARG A 122 20.17 16.34 25.04
N ARG A 123 19.52 16.03 26.17
CA ARG A 123 18.32 15.21 26.16
C ARG A 123 17.12 16.02 25.65
N PRO A 124 16.55 15.74 24.46
CA PRO A 124 15.22 16.24 24.14
C PRO A 124 14.25 15.84 25.25
N SER A 125 13.41 16.77 25.67
CA SER A 125 12.44 16.51 26.72
C SER A 125 11.51 15.36 26.32
N ARG A 126 11.11 14.51 27.28
CA ARG A 126 10.12 13.44 27.03
C ARG A 126 8.85 13.97 26.37
N ARG A 127 8.43 15.19 26.74
CA ARG A 127 7.29 15.90 26.15
C ARG A 127 7.51 16.18 24.65
N TYR A 128 8.72 16.59 24.26
CA TYR A 128 9.08 16.82 22.86
C TYR A 128 9.01 15.53 22.04
N LEU A 129 9.58 14.42 22.55
CA LEU A 129 9.51 13.12 21.88
C LEU A 129 8.07 12.64 21.69
N ILE A 130 7.23 12.76 22.72
CA ILE A 130 5.81 12.39 22.64
C ILE A 130 5.09 13.27 21.60
N LYS A 131 5.33 14.58 21.61
CA LYS A 131 4.75 15.52 20.62
C LYS A 131 5.14 15.12 19.20
N MET A 132 6.41 14.80 18.99
CA MET A 132 6.94 14.34 17.71
C MET A 132 6.30 13.01 17.29
N LEU A 133 6.30 11.97 18.12
CA LEU A 133 5.70 10.67 17.77
C LEU A 133 4.20 10.75 17.47
N ASN A 134 3.49 11.72 18.07
CA ASN A 134 2.06 11.94 17.83
C ASN A 134 1.78 12.85 16.61
N GLN A 135 2.77 13.55 16.10
CA GLN A 135 2.61 14.51 15.00
C GLN A 135 2.07 13.88 13.70
N PRO A 136 2.50 12.67 13.29
CA PRO A 136 1.92 12.01 12.13
C PRO A 136 0.41 11.85 12.22
N LEU A 137 -0.12 11.35 13.35
CA LEU A 137 -1.56 11.17 13.55
C LEU A 137 -2.35 12.48 13.49
N ARG A 138 -1.78 13.58 13.99
CA ARG A 138 -2.44 14.90 13.95
C ARG A 138 -2.56 15.46 12.54
N ARG A 139 -1.67 15.04 11.62
CA ARG A 139 -1.67 15.48 10.21
C ARG A 139 -2.48 14.57 9.31
N LEU A 140 -2.83 13.37 9.77
CA LEU A 140 -3.64 12.44 9.00
C LEU A 140 -5.09 12.91 9.00
N HIS A 141 -5.67 12.95 7.80
CA HIS A 141 -7.06 13.26 7.56
C HIS A 141 -7.73 12.09 6.85
N ILE A 142 -8.99 11.84 7.19
CA ILE A 142 -9.89 10.89 6.54
C ILE A 142 -11.04 11.71 5.97
N ASN A 143 -11.21 11.72 4.65
CA ASN A 143 -12.28 12.48 3.99
C ASN A 143 -12.32 13.95 4.47
N GLN A 144 -11.16 14.61 4.48
CA GLN A 144 -10.94 16.00 4.95
C GLN A 144 -11.14 16.23 6.44
N ARG A 145 -11.60 15.23 7.21
CA ARG A 145 -11.71 15.32 8.67
C ARG A 145 -10.43 14.84 9.32
N PRO A 146 -9.92 15.50 10.37
CA PRO A 146 -8.82 14.99 11.16
C PRO A 146 -9.08 13.54 11.60
N PHE A 147 -8.05 12.69 11.58
CA PHE A 147 -8.14 11.29 12.02
C PHE A 147 -8.71 11.16 13.45
N LEU A 148 -8.54 12.21 14.26
CA LEU A 148 -9.09 12.32 15.61
C LEU A 148 -10.62 12.35 15.67
N GLU A 149 -11.26 12.94 14.65
CA GLU A 149 -12.71 13.14 14.59
C GLU A 149 -13.44 11.95 13.95
N ALA A 150 -12.69 11.03 13.35
CA ALA A 150 -13.26 9.80 12.81
C ALA A 150 -13.76 8.87 13.94
N SER A 151 -14.94 8.28 13.75
CA SER A 151 -15.49 7.33 14.71
C SER A 151 -14.54 6.14 14.93
N PRO A 152 -14.53 5.52 16.12
CA PRO A 152 -13.72 4.32 16.38
C PRO A 152 -13.90 3.25 15.31
N THR A 153 -15.14 3.00 14.89
CA THR A 153 -15.48 2.06 13.82
C THR A 153 -14.87 2.47 12.49
N ALA A 154 -14.99 3.74 12.07
CA ALA A 154 -14.40 4.20 10.81
C ALA A 154 -12.87 4.04 10.81
N ARG A 155 -12.20 4.37 11.92
CA ARG A 155 -10.75 4.18 12.06
C ARG A 155 -10.34 2.73 11.95
N GLN A 156 -11.10 1.82 12.58
CA GLN A 156 -10.87 0.39 12.48
C GLN A 156 -11.05 -0.10 11.07
N ARG A 157 -12.18 0.20 10.43
CA ARG A 157 -12.45 -0.17 9.03
C ARG A 157 -11.31 0.26 8.11
N LEU A 158 -10.84 1.50 8.26
CA LEU A 158 -9.70 2.00 7.49
C LEU A 158 -8.43 1.18 7.74
N MET A 159 -8.08 0.88 8.99
CA MET A 159 -6.93 0.03 9.32
C MET A 159 -7.06 -1.40 8.77
N LEU A 160 -8.26 -1.84 8.39
CA LEU A 160 -8.53 -3.16 7.82
C LEU A 160 -8.56 -3.17 6.29
N LEU A 161 -8.61 -2.01 5.62
CA LEU A 161 -8.74 -1.96 4.15
C LEU A 161 -7.58 -2.65 3.41
N GLY A 162 -6.45 -2.90 4.08
CA GLY A 162 -5.31 -3.64 3.54
C GLY A 162 -4.70 -3.01 2.28
N GLU A 163 -5.08 -1.77 1.97
CA GLU A 163 -4.39 -0.96 0.98
C GLU A 163 -3.09 -0.48 1.61
N TRP A 164 -1.98 -0.59 0.87
CA TRP A 164 -0.67 -0.22 1.42
C TRP A 164 -0.55 1.23 1.93
N PRO A 165 -1.29 2.25 1.44
CA PRO A 165 -1.27 3.58 2.05
C PRO A 165 -1.78 3.59 3.49
N VAL A 166 -2.67 2.67 3.86
CA VAL A 166 -3.18 2.51 5.23
C VAL A 166 -2.07 2.13 6.21
N LEU A 167 -0.98 1.52 5.74
CA LEU A 167 0.20 1.24 6.56
C LEU A 167 0.71 2.50 7.25
N SER A 168 0.58 3.67 6.63
CA SER A 168 0.93 4.96 7.24
C SER A 168 0.16 5.24 8.54
N ILE A 169 -1.15 5.01 8.53
CA ILE A 169 -2.05 5.19 9.68
C ILE A 169 -1.66 4.16 10.75
N GLN A 170 -1.48 2.90 10.36
CA GLN A 170 -1.12 1.82 11.28
C GLN A 170 0.20 2.10 11.99
N LEU A 171 1.24 2.50 11.25
CA LEU A 171 2.54 2.89 11.82
C LEU A 171 2.43 4.12 12.72
N ALA A 172 1.64 5.12 12.33
CA ALA A 172 1.41 6.31 13.15
C ALA A 172 0.67 5.97 14.46
N VAL A 173 -0.32 5.06 14.43
CA VAL A 173 -1.01 4.54 15.62
C VAL A 173 -0.05 3.75 16.52
N LEU A 174 0.79 2.89 15.95
CA LEU A 174 1.79 2.12 16.70
C LEU A 174 2.87 3.00 17.34
N ALA A 175 3.28 4.08 16.68
CA ALA A 175 4.27 5.02 17.21
C ALA A 175 3.69 5.94 18.30
N SER A 176 2.41 6.27 18.17
CA SER A 176 1.72 7.22 19.05
C SER A 176 1.86 6.85 20.52
N ARG A 177 2.01 7.87 21.35
CA ARG A 177 2.04 7.78 22.81
C ARG A 177 0.87 8.50 23.46
N ALA A 178 -0.10 8.99 22.67
CA ALA A 178 -1.28 9.63 23.22
C ALA A 178 -2.22 8.60 23.88
N PRO A 179 -2.77 8.87 25.09
CA PRO A 179 -3.65 7.95 25.79
C PRO A 179 -4.91 7.57 25.00
N GLN A 180 -5.49 8.52 24.25
CA GLN A 180 -6.69 8.30 23.44
C GLN A 180 -6.57 7.20 22.38
N TYR A 181 -5.35 6.80 22.00
CA TYR A 181 -5.11 5.73 21.04
C TYR A 181 -4.66 4.42 21.69
N GLN A 182 -4.64 4.33 23.02
CA GLN A 182 -4.14 3.15 23.72
C GLN A 182 -4.88 1.87 23.32
N THR A 183 -6.21 1.89 23.33
CA THR A 183 -7.05 0.75 22.93
C THR A 183 -6.76 0.32 21.49
N THR A 184 -6.74 1.29 20.57
CA THR A 184 -6.48 1.06 19.15
C THR A 184 -5.07 0.51 18.91
N ARG A 185 -4.07 1.06 19.60
CA ARG A 185 -2.67 0.61 19.54
C ARG A 185 -2.52 -0.80 20.08
N CYS A 186 -3.14 -1.13 21.22
CA CYS A 186 -3.12 -2.49 21.76
C CYS A 186 -3.77 -3.51 20.81
N TRP A 187 -4.92 -3.15 20.23
CA TRP A 187 -5.61 -3.98 19.24
C TRP A 187 -4.73 -4.22 18.00
N LEU A 188 -4.14 -3.14 17.47
CA LEU A 188 -3.29 -3.17 16.28
C LEU A 188 -2.01 -3.96 16.55
N ALA A 189 -1.35 -3.75 17.68
CA ALA A 189 -0.11 -4.44 18.03
C ALA A 189 -0.26 -5.97 18.02
N ARG A 190 -1.40 -6.51 18.44
CA ARG A 190 -1.67 -7.96 18.42
C ARG A 190 -1.85 -8.55 17.01
N ARG A 191 -2.17 -7.73 16.02
CA ARG A 191 -2.49 -8.17 14.64
C ARG A 191 -1.51 -7.64 13.59
N PHE A 192 -0.67 -6.68 13.97
CA PHE A 192 0.11 -5.92 13.01
C PHE A 192 1.06 -6.79 12.20
N ALA A 193 1.68 -7.82 12.78
CA ALA A 193 2.56 -8.73 12.04
C ALA A 193 1.86 -9.33 10.80
N LEU A 194 0.62 -9.78 10.97
CA LEU A 194 -0.16 -10.40 9.91
C LEU A 194 -0.71 -9.37 8.92
N VAL A 195 -1.22 -8.25 9.41
CA VAL A 195 -1.65 -7.12 8.57
C VAL A 195 -0.49 -6.62 7.70
N PHE A 196 0.71 -6.56 8.26
CA PHE A 196 1.92 -6.17 7.55
C PHE A 196 2.30 -7.18 6.46
N LEU A 197 2.21 -8.49 6.74
CA LEU A 197 2.41 -9.53 5.71
C LEU A 197 1.40 -9.40 4.56
N LEU A 198 0.13 -9.13 4.87
CA LEU A 198 -0.92 -8.90 3.86
C LEU A 198 -0.65 -7.65 3.01
N HIS A 199 -0.09 -6.58 3.59
CA HIS A 199 0.38 -5.43 2.82
C HIS A 199 1.57 -5.79 1.93
N CYS A 200 2.48 -6.64 2.40
CA CYS A 200 3.65 -7.09 1.65
C CYS A 200 3.30 -8.01 0.47
N LEU A 201 2.13 -8.66 0.50
CA LEU A 201 1.63 -9.41 -0.66
C LEU A 201 1.06 -8.51 -1.77
N HIS A 202 0.77 -7.25 -1.48
CA HIS A 202 0.25 -6.35 -2.49
C HIS A 202 1.28 -6.17 -3.63
N PRO A 203 0.90 -6.26 -4.92
CA PRO A 203 1.83 -6.20 -6.06
C PRO A 203 2.78 -5.01 -6.05
N ASN A 204 2.27 -3.83 -5.69
CA ASN A 204 3.08 -2.61 -5.61
C ASN A 204 4.14 -2.63 -4.49
N VAL A 205 3.99 -3.48 -3.47
CA VAL A 205 4.85 -3.51 -2.27
C VAL A 205 5.76 -4.72 -2.25
N SER A 206 5.37 -5.83 -2.88
CA SER A 206 6.07 -7.13 -2.83
C SER A 206 7.57 -7.02 -3.16
N SER A 207 7.94 -6.24 -4.17
CA SER A 207 9.34 -5.99 -4.58
C SER A 207 10.18 -5.27 -3.51
N SER A 208 9.53 -4.65 -2.52
CA SER A 208 10.16 -3.90 -1.44
C SER A 208 9.82 -4.46 -0.05
N ALA A 209 9.15 -5.62 0.03
CA ALA A 209 8.67 -6.21 1.26
C ALA A 209 9.78 -6.43 2.29
N THR A 210 10.90 -7.06 1.91
CA THR A 210 12.04 -7.31 2.79
C THR A 210 12.70 -6.01 3.28
N ALA A 211 12.86 -5.02 2.40
CA ALA A 211 13.42 -3.73 2.80
C ALA A 211 12.49 -2.98 3.77
N LEU A 212 11.18 -3.05 3.54
CA LEU A 212 10.18 -2.45 4.41
C LEU A 212 10.12 -3.15 5.78
N PHE A 213 10.23 -4.48 5.80
CA PHE A 213 10.37 -5.26 7.03
C PHE A 213 11.57 -4.78 7.84
N LEU A 214 12.76 -4.67 7.23
CA LEU A 214 13.97 -4.21 7.91
C LEU A 214 13.81 -2.80 8.50
N VAL A 215 13.17 -1.88 7.76
CA VAL A 215 12.89 -0.53 8.28
C VAL A 215 11.98 -0.60 9.51
N ILE A 216 10.89 -1.34 9.44
CA ILE A 216 9.91 -1.44 10.53
C ILE A 216 10.50 -2.17 11.74
N ASP A 217 11.23 -3.26 11.51
CA ASP A 217 11.93 -4.02 12.54
C ASP A 217 12.93 -3.14 13.30
N GLN A 218 13.74 -2.35 12.58
CA GLN A 218 14.62 -1.37 13.21
C GLN A 218 13.86 -0.31 14.03
N LEU A 219 12.73 0.18 13.54
CA LEU A 219 11.89 1.12 14.28
C LEU A 219 11.29 0.47 15.55
N MET A 220 10.95 -0.81 15.53
CA MET A 220 10.51 -1.56 16.72
C MET A 220 11.65 -1.77 17.72
N ARG A 221 12.83 -2.24 17.26
CA ARG A 221 14.01 -2.48 18.12
C ARG A 221 14.49 -1.21 18.81
N ARG A 222 14.38 -0.04 18.16
CA ARG A 222 14.70 1.27 18.73
C ARG A 222 13.61 1.84 19.63
N GLY A 223 12.52 1.10 19.86
CA GLY A 223 11.41 1.53 20.71
C GLY A 223 10.58 2.68 20.14
N VAL A 224 10.72 3.01 18.86
CA VAL A 224 9.89 4.04 18.20
C VAL A 224 8.46 3.53 18.09
N LEU A 225 8.30 2.31 17.57
CA LEU A 225 7.03 1.61 17.47
C LEU A 225 6.73 0.82 18.75
N TRP A 226 5.44 0.61 19.02
CA TRP A 226 5.01 -0.30 20.09
C TRP A 226 5.42 -1.75 19.76
N PRO A 227 5.81 -2.57 20.76
CA PRO A 227 6.12 -3.99 20.54
C PRO A 227 4.94 -4.74 19.91
N VAL A 228 5.23 -5.58 18.92
CA VAL A 228 4.23 -6.40 18.21
C VAL A 228 4.47 -7.87 18.57
N PRO A 229 3.57 -8.50 19.35
CA PRO A 229 3.68 -9.93 19.64
C PRO A 229 3.69 -10.75 18.34
N GLY A 230 4.59 -11.73 18.28
CA GLY A 230 4.73 -12.60 17.09
C GLY A 230 5.31 -11.89 15.87
N TRP A 231 5.94 -10.72 16.01
CA TRP A 231 6.75 -10.13 14.95
C TRP A 231 7.90 -11.09 14.55
N PRO A 232 8.24 -11.24 13.25
CA PRO A 232 9.34 -12.10 12.83
C PRO A 232 10.69 -11.67 13.44
N GLN A 233 11.49 -12.63 13.88
CA GLN A 233 12.76 -12.37 14.58
C GLN A 233 13.87 -11.89 13.64
N ASP A 234 13.81 -12.35 12.39
CA ASP A 234 14.79 -12.05 11.34
C ASP A 234 14.12 -12.06 9.95
N VAL A 235 14.95 -11.76 8.94
CA VAL A 235 14.52 -11.72 7.52
C VAL A 235 14.07 -13.08 7.03
N LYS A 236 14.75 -14.15 7.44
CA LYS A 236 14.46 -15.52 6.98
C LYS A 236 13.08 -15.97 7.48
N GLU A 237 12.76 -15.69 8.73
CA GLU A 237 11.44 -15.97 9.30
C GLU A 237 10.35 -15.11 8.63
N PHE A 238 10.62 -13.82 8.37
CA PHE A 238 9.71 -12.94 7.65
C PHE A 238 9.40 -13.49 6.25
N GLU A 239 10.41 -13.82 5.46
CA GLU A 239 10.26 -14.35 4.11
C GLU A 239 9.54 -15.70 4.10
N GLY A 240 9.87 -16.59 5.04
CA GLY A 240 9.17 -17.87 5.19
C GLY A 240 7.70 -17.71 5.54
N ARG A 241 7.34 -16.73 6.39
CA ARG A 241 5.94 -16.41 6.71
C ARG A 241 5.21 -15.78 5.51
N LEU A 242 5.87 -14.88 4.79
CA LEU A 242 5.31 -14.24 3.60
C LEU A 242 5.05 -15.26 2.48
N ALA A 243 6.00 -16.18 2.25
CA ALA A 243 5.87 -17.25 1.28
C ALA A 243 4.69 -18.17 1.59
N ARG A 244 4.51 -18.57 2.85
CA ARG A 244 3.33 -19.36 3.27
C ARG A 244 2.02 -18.65 2.99
N LEU A 245 1.96 -17.34 3.26
CA LEU A 245 0.77 -16.54 3.00
C LEU A 245 0.51 -16.39 1.49
N ALA A 246 1.56 -16.26 0.67
CA ALA A 246 1.47 -16.26 -0.79
C ALA A 246 0.97 -17.61 -1.33
N THR A 247 1.45 -18.74 -0.78
CA THR A 247 0.93 -20.07 -1.14
C THR A 247 -0.56 -20.19 -0.84
N LEU A 248 -1.00 -19.71 0.32
CA LEU A 248 -2.42 -19.73 0.68
C LEU A 248 -3.26 -18.82 -0.23
N GLU A 249 -2.74 -17.65 -0.59
CA GLU A 249 -3.36 -16.74 -1.55
C GLU A 249 -3.53 -17.41 -2.93
N ALA A 250 -2.49 -18.09 -3.42
CA ALA A 250 -2.52 -18.83 -4.66
C ALA A 250 -3.49 -20.01 -4.62
N GLN A 251 -3.55 -20.74 -3.50
CA GLN A 251 -4.53 -21.82 -3.28
C GLN A 251 -5.96 -21.28 -3.36
N LEU A 252 -6.27 -20.16 -2.67
CA LEU A 252 -7.59 -19.54 -2.74
C LEU A 252 -7.98 -19.13 -4.16
N ARG A 253 -7.01 -18.66 -4.96
CA ARG A 253 -7.25 -18.33 -6.37
C ARG A 253 -7.56 -19.55 -7.21
N LEU A 254 -6.79 -20.62 -7.04
CA LEU A 254 -6.93 -21.86 -7.82
C LEU A 254 -8.19 -22.63 -7.44
N GLU A 255 -8.44 -22.81 -6.14
CA GLU A 255 -9.55 -23.61 -5.63
C GLU A 255 -10.91 -22.94 -5.84
N TYR A 256 -10.96 -21.61 -5.71
CA TYR A 256 -12.23 -20.85 -5.74
C TYR A 256 -12.35 -19.91 -6.94
N CYS A 257 -11.44 -19.99 -7.92
CA CYS A 257 -11.41 -19.11 -9.10
C CYS A 257 -11.45 -17.62 -8.75
N LEU A 258 -10.88 -17.23 -7.60
CA LEU A 258 -10.87 -15.85 -7.15
C LEU A 258 -9.85 -15.02 -7.93
N SER A 259 -10.17 -13.75 -8.17
CA SER A 259 -9.14 -12.78 -8.56
C SER A 259 -8.16 -12.58 -7.40
N GLU A 260 -6.93 -12.13 -7.71
CA GLU A 260 -5.92 -11.81 -6.69
C GLU A 260 -6.45 -10.81 -5.64
N ALA A 261 -7.16 -9.77 -6.08
CA ALA A 261 -7.78 -8.81 -5.19
C ALA A 261 -8.85 -9.45 -4.28
N ALA A 262 -9.63 -10.41 -4.79
CA ALA A 262 -10.63 -11.14 -4.01
C ALA A 262 -9.99 -12.11 -3.02
N ALA A 263 -8.96 -12.87 -3.43
CA ALA A 263 -8.22 -13.77 -2.55
C ALA A 263 -7.55 -13.02 -1.38
N LEU A 264 -6.87 -11.90 -1.67
CA LEU A 264 -6.28 -11.04 -0.63
C LEU A 264 -7.34 -10.45 0.30
N ARG A 265 -8.52 -10.09 -0.22
CA ARG A 265 -9.65 -9.62 0.59
C ARG A 265 -10.18 -10.73 1.50
N THR A 266 -10.33 -11.95 1.00
CA THR A 266 -10.73 -13.12 1.78
C THR A 266 -9.75 -13.42 2.89
N LEU A 267 -8.44 -13.42 2.61
CA LEU A 267 -7.41 -13.61 3.63
C LEU A 267 -7.51 -12.56 4.74
N ARG A 268 -7.69 -11.28 4.39
CA ARG A 268 -7.90 -10.22 5.39
C ARG A 268 -9.07 -10.57 6.29
N LEU A 269 -10.22 -10.89 5.71
CA LEU A 269 -11.43 -11.21 6.47
C LEU A 269 -11.24 -12.41 7.41
N MET A 270 -10.65 -13.51 6.93
CA MET A 270 -10.37 -14.70 7.74
C MET A 270 -9.51 -14.41 8.97
N PHE A 271 -8.51 -13.54 8.81
CA PHE A 271 -7.57 -13.22 9.88
C PHE A 271 -8.03 -12.11 10.83
N HIS A 272 -9.13 -11.43 10.49
CA HIS A 272 -9.72 -10.40 11.34
C HIS A 272 -10.77 -10.96 12.32
N ASP A 273 -11.48 -12.03 11.95
CA ASP A 273 -12.58 -12.64 12.74
C ASP A 273 -12.10 -13.49 13.94
N LEU A 274 -10.88 -14.05 13.89
CA LEU A 274 -10.35 -15.01 14.89
C LEU A 274 -10.20 -14.49 16.34
N SER A 275 -10.53 -13.24 16.62
CA SER A 275 -10.46 -12.66 17.96
C SER A 275 -11.78 -12.51 18.69
N ILE A 276 -12.91 -12.73 18.02
CA ILE A 276 -14.24 -12.75 18.66
C ILE A 276 -14.49 -14.11 19.33
N PHE A 277 -13.73 -15.15 18.96
CA PHE A 277 -13.86 -16.50 19.51
C PHE A 277 -13.16 -16.73 20.86
N ASN A 278 -12.42 -15.74 21.39
CA ASN A 278 -11.87 -15.82 22.75
C ASN A 278 -12.72 -14.98 23.69
N ASN A 279 -13.84 -15.58 24.13
CA ASN A 279 -14.69 -15.11 25.23
C ASN A 279 -13.82 -14.64 26.41
N PRO A 280 -13.75 -13.33 26.71
CA PRO A 280 -13.21 -12.93 28.00
C PRO A 280 -14.22 -13.27 29.07
N LYS A 281 -13.77 -13.96 30.11
CA LYS A 281 -14.55 -14.13 31.33
C LYS A 281 -15.00 -12.74 31.83
N PRO A 282 -16.24 -12.58 32.31
CA PRO A 282 -16.68 -11.33 32.92
C PRO A 282 -15.70 -10.95 34.04
N GLY A 283 -15.10 -9.76 33.95
CA GLY A 283 -14.08 -9.27 34.90
C GLY A 283 -12.66 -9.13 34.34
N GLN A 284 -12.35 -9.68 33.16
CA GLN A 284 -11.14 -9.27 32.43
C GLN A 284 -11.45 -7.99 31.66
N HIS A 285 -10.62 -6.95 31.80
CA HIS A 285 -10.66 -5.72 31.00
C HIS A 285 -10.39 -6.03 29.52
N CYS A 286 -11.36 -6.64 28.85
CA CYS A 286 -11.37 -6.74 27.42
C CYS A 286 -11.89 -5.44 26.86
N CYS A 287 -11.03 -4.84 26.04
CA CYS A 287 -11.38 -3.76 25.15
C CYS A 287 -12.63 -4.18 24.35
N VAL A 288 -13.77 -3.55 24.69
CA VAL A 288 -15.05 -3.40 23.97
C VAL A 288 -15.29 -4.37 22.80
N PRO A 289 -16.44 -5.08 22.75
CA PRO A 289 -16.80 -5.89 21.58
C PRO A 289 -16.98 -4.95 20.38
N PHE A 290 -16.01 -4.99 19.47
CA PHE A 290 -16.04 -4.24 18.22
C PHE A 290 -16.92 -5.01 17.22
N VAL A 291 -17.72 -4.25 16.47
CA VAL A 291 -18.76 -4.65 15.51
C VAL A 291 -18.48 -6.00 14.83
N SER A 292 -19.45 -6.91 14.87
CA SER A 292 -19.37 -8.22 14.22
C SER A 292 -19.27 -8.09 12.69
N ASP A 293 -18.45 -8.96 12.11
CA ASP A 293 -17.98 -8.88 10.73
C ASP A 293 -19.09 -8.95 9.66
N LEU A 294 -20.31 -9.39 10.00
CA LEU A 294 -21.46 -9.40 9.08
C LEU A 294 -22.01 -8.00 8.74
N ALA A 295 -21.85 -7.01 9.63
CA ALA A 295 -22.28 -5.63 9.36
C ALA A 295 -21.33 -4.85 8.43
N LEU A 296 -20.22 -5.48 8.03
CA LEU A 296 -19.26 -4.95 7.07
C LEU A 296 -19.48 -5.47 5.64
N PHE A 297 -20.21 -6.59 5.49
CA PHE A 297 -20.56 -7.15 4.17
C PHE A 297 -21.79 -6.50 3.54
N SER A 298 -22.60 -5.74 4.28
CA SER A 298 -23.87 -5.19 3.79
C SER A 298 -23.79 -3.85 3.05
N ALA A 299 -22.58 -3.34 2.75
CA ALA A 299 -22.42 -2.09 2.00
C ALA A 299 -21.65 -2.34 0.68
N GLU A 300 -22.43 -2.62 -0.38
CA GLU A 300 -22.14 -2.34 -1.80
C GLU A 300 -20.96 -3.04 -2.50
N GLY A 301 -20.36 -4.10 -1.94
CA GLY A 301 -19.18 -4.75 -2.54
C GLY A 301 -19.34 -6.18 -3.06
N VAL A 302 -20.54 -6.77 -3.00
CA VAL A 302 -20.75 -8.22 -3.18
C VAL A 302 -21.48 -8.58 -4.49
N GLU A 303 -21.95 -7.60 -5.26
CA GLU A 303 -22.65 -7.89 -6.53
C GLU A 303 -21.74 -8.58 -7.58
N ASP A 304 -20.41 -8.44 -7.47
CA ASP A 304 -19.43 -9.14 -8.33
C ASP A 304 -18.88 -10.45 -7.73
N LEU A 305 -19.35 -10.87 -6.55
CA LEU A 305 -18.96 -12.11 -5.86
C LEU A 305 -20.11 -13.10 -5.85
N ALA A 306 -20.79 -13.28 -6.99
CA ALA A 306 -21.75 -14.37 -7.21
C ALA A 306 -21.02 -15.72 -7.37
N ALA A 307 -20.21 -16.09 -6.39
CA ALA A 307 -19.61 -17.41 -6.28
C ALA A 307 -20.40 -18.19 -5.21
N PRO A 308 -21.17 -19.24 -5.58
CA PRO A 308 -21.93 -20.07 -4.64
C PRO A 308 -21.11 -20.62 -3.47
N ALA A 309 -19.78 -20.74 -3.65
CA ALA A 309 -18.84 -21.18 -2.61
C ALA A 309 -18.59 -20.13 -1.51
N VAL A 310 -18.66 -18.84 -1.83
CA VAL A 310 -18.59 -17.74 -0.85
C VAL A 310 -19.89 -17.68 -0.07
N ASP A 311 -21.03 -17.85 -0.75
CA ASP A 311 -22.32 -18.00 -0.10
C ASP A 311 -22.37 -19.25 0.77
N GLU A 312 -21.75 -20.37 0.38
CA GLU A 312 -21.67 -21.56 1.23
C GLU A 312 -20.78 -21.35 2.45
N LEU A 313 -19.63 -20.67 2.30
CA LEU A 313 -18.75 -20.29 3.41
C LEU A 313 -19.49 -19.36 4.38
N LEU A 314 -20.13 -18.31 3.86
CA LEU A 314 -20.95 -17.36 4.62
C LEU A 314 -22.19 -18.03 5.23
N ALA A 315 -22.85 -18.94 4.53
CA ALA A 315 -23.98 -19.73 5.02
C ALA A 315 -23.57 -20.79 6.04
N ARG A 316 -22.34 -21.32 5.98
CA ARG A 316 -21.80 -22.20 7.02
C ARG A 316 -21.51 -21.40 8.29
N CYS A 317 -20.99 -20.17 8.15
CA CYS A 317 -20.84 -19.21 9.24
C CYS A 317 -22.19 -18.73 9.81
N ALA A 318 -23.21 -18.56 8.96
CA ALA A 318 -24.57 -18.18 9.36
C ALA A 318 -25.34 -19.34 10.02
N ARG A 319 -25.23 -20.57 9.51
CA ARG A 319 -25.86 -21.78 10.10
C ARG A 319 -25.35 -22.08 11.51
N GLN A 320 -24.12 -21.69 11.82
CA GLN A 320 -23.54 -21.78 13.17
C GLN A 320 -24.08 -20.71 14.14
N ARG A 321 -24.81 -19.71 13.66
CA ARG A 321 -25.35 -18.60 14.46
C ARG A 321 -26.85 -18.45 14.18
N ARG A 322 -27.68 -19.06 15.02
CA ARG A 322 -29.11 -18.73 15.07
C ARG A 322 -29.23 -17.23 15.36
N TRP A 323 -29.56 -16.35 14.39
CA TRP A 323 -30.28 -15.08 14.62
C TRP A 323 -30.72 -14.35 13.33
N ARG A 324 -31.80 -13.58 13.50
CA ARG A 324 -32.67 -12.94 12.51
C ARG A 324 -32.12 -11.60 12.00
N ALA A 325 -32.33 -11.34 10.71
CA ALA A 325 -31.95 -10.14 9.99
C ALA A 325 -33.04 -9.07 10.12
N ASP A 326 -32.66 -7.83 10.47
CA ASP A 326 -33.35 -6.59 10.11
C ASP A 326 -32.44 -5.40 10.41
N ALA A 327 -31.77 -4.86 9.39
CA ALA A 327 -31.30 -3.47 9.33
C ALA A 327 -30.68 -3.17 7.95
N VAL A 328 -31.33 -2.31 7.17
CA VAL A 328 -30.85 -1.77 5.88
C VAL A 328 -30.19 -0.42 6.11
N PHE A 329 -28.98 -0.20 5.58
CA PHE A 329 -28.36 1.13 5.48
C PHE A 329 -27.73 1.33 4.10
N THR A 330 -28.14 2.39 3.43
CA THR A 330 -27.60 2.89 2.15
C THR A 330 -26.35 3.74 2.40
N PHE A 331 -25.27 3.53 1.62
CA PHE A 331 -24.08 4.38 1.64
C PHE A 331 -23.96 5.18 0.35
N LYS A 332 -23.91 6.52 0.44
CA LYS A 332 -23.51 7.37 -0.70
C LYS A 332 -22.00 7.26 -0.89
N ARG A 333 -21.59 6.79 -2.09
CA ARG A 333 -20.26 6.82 -2.72
C ARG A 333 -19.21 7.73 -2.04
N LEU A 334 -18.03 7.15 -1.76
CA LEU A 334 -16.79 7.87 -1.43
C LEU A 334 -16.42 8.84 -2.58
N ALA A 335 -16.73 10.12 -2.39
CA ALA A 335 -16.27 11.19 -3.28
C ALA A 335 -14.82 11.56 -2.94
N TYR A 336 -13.87 10.92 -3.62
CA TYR A 336 -12.44 11.29 -3.66
C TYR A 336 -12.17 12.63 -4.38
N THR A 337 -13.14 13.54 -4.46
CA THR A 337 -13.10 14.64 -5.41
C THR A 337 -12.42 15.90 -4.85
N THR A 338 -12.74 16.46 -3.68
CA THR A 338 -12.40 17.89 -3.46
C THR A 338 -10.91 18.24 -3.25
N ALA A 339 -10.10 17.36 -2.64
CA ALA A 339 -8.64 17.59 -2.55
C ALA A 339 -7.94 17.28 -3.88
N PHE A 340 -8.49 16.32 -4.63
CA PHE A 340 -8.06 15.98 -5.97
C PHE A 340 -8.40 17.11 -6.94
N THR A 341 -9.59 17.72 -6.85
CA THR A 341 -10.04 18.86 -7.68
C THR A 341 -9.16 20.07 -7.45
N ARG A 342 -8.75 20.42 -6.21
CA ARG A 342 -7.87 21.58 -5.98
C ARG A 342 -6.44 21.37 -6.48
N VAL A 343 -5.91 20.15 -6.41
CA VAL A 343 -4.60 19.81 -6.99
C VAL A 343 -4.71 19.75 -8.52
N LEU A 344 -5.83 19.27 -9.07
CA LEU A 344 -6.11 19.29 -10.51
C LEU A 344 -6.33 20.71 -11.03
N GLU A 345 -7.08 21.57 -10.32
CA GLU A 345 -7.39 22.96 -10.69
C GLU A 345 -6.10 23.79 -10.70
N TYR A 346 -5.28 23.69 -9.65
CA TYR A 346 -3.95 24.30 -9.61
C TYR A 346 -3.03 23.82 -10.74
N TRP A 347 -3.16 22.55 -11.15
CA TRP A 347 -2.37 21.99 -12.25
C TRP A 347 -2.91 22.34 -13.64
N LEU A 348 -4.23 22.38 -13.82
CA LEU A 348 -4.92 22.72 -15.06
C LEU A 348 -4.78 24.21 -15.40
N GLU A 349 -4.69 25.08 -14.38
CA GLU A 349 -4.34 26.49 -14.53
C GLU A 349 -2.90 26.72 -15.04
N HIS A 350 -2.05 25.67 -15.07
CA HIS A 350 -0.66 25.73 -15.56
C HIS A 350 -0.42 24.85 -16.80
N ASP A 351 -1.49 24.37 -17.47
CA ASP A 351 -1.47 23.26 -18.44
C ASP A 351 -1.56 23.67 -19.93
N ALA A 352 -1.01 24.81 -20.32
CA ALA A 352 -1.00 25.23 -21.73
C ALA A 352 -0.11 24.35 -22.65
N LEU A 353 0.75 23.49 -22.08
CA LEU A 353 1.71 22.66 -22.83
C LEU A 353 1.33 21.18 -22.97
N ALA A 354 0.43 20.61 -22.14
CA ALA A 354 0.13 19.17 -22.19
C ALA A 354 -0.97 18.77 -23.17
N ARG A 355 -1.76 19.73 -23.69
CA ARG A 355 -2.85 19.47 -24.65
C ARG A 355 -2.36 19.09 -26.06
N GLN A 356 -1.06 19.18 -26.34
CA GLN A 356 -0.48 18.84 -27.64
C GLN A 356 0.06 17.39 -27.71
N VAL A 357 0.07 16.65 -26.60
CA VAL A 357 0.62 15.29 -26.55
C VAL A 357 -0.50 14.25 -26.67
N ASP A 358 -0.46 13.44 -27.73
CA ASP A 358 -1.37 12.30 -27.91
C ASP A 358 -0.94 11.12 -27.02
N TRP A 359 -1.50 11.08 -25.80
CA TRP A 359 -1.21 10.04 -24.80
C TRP A 359 -1.60 8.62 -25.22
N SER A 360 -2.41 8.46 -26.28
CA SER A 360 -2.79 7.13 -26.78
C SER A 360 -1.60 6.36 -27.36
N GLN A 361 -0.55 7.07 -27.82
CA GLN A 361 0.67 6.49 -28.39
C GLN A 361 1.58 5.80 -27.35
N LEU A 362 1.31 6.01 -26.05
CA LEU A 362 2.12 5.48 -24.96
C LEU A 362 1.64 4.11 -24.43
N ARG A 363 0.48 3.61 -24.88
CA ARG A 363 -0.04 2.30 -24.46
C ARG A 363 0.61 1.18 -25.29
N PRO A 364 1.31 0.21 -24.68
CA PRO A 364 1.83 -0.92 -25.42
C PRO A 364 0.69 -1.87 -25.79
N GLY A 365 0.43 -2.06 -27.08
CA GLY A 365 -0.36 -3.20 -27.57
C GLY A 365 -1.82 -2.93 -27.99
N GLY A 366 -2.09 -1.87 -28.75
CA GLY A 366 -3.23 -1.89 -29.66
C GLY A 366 -2.91 -2.83 -30.83
N LYS A 367 -3.54 -4.01 -30.91
CA LYS A 367 -3.47 -4.88 -32.09
C LYS A 367 -3.81 -4.03 -33.32
N ARG A 368 -2.81 -3.72 -34.16
CA ARG A 368 -3.03 -3.18 -35.51
C ARG A 368 -3.95 -4.17 -36.23
N ARG A 369 -5.22 -3.81 -36.44
CA ARG A 369 -6.03 -4.46 -37.48
C ARG A 369 -5.27 -4.26 -38.78
N ARG A 370 -4.61 -5.31 -39.27
CA ARG A 370 -4.11 -5.36 -40.64
C ARG A 370 -5.32 -5.23 -41.54
N GLY A 371 -5.51 -4.05 -42.15
CA GLY A 371 -6.33 -3.95 -43.35
C GLY A 371 -5.63 -4.74 -44.44
N SER A 372 -6.24 -5.83 -44.88
CA SER A 372 -5.79 -6.55 -46.08
C SER A 372 -5.87 -5.60 -47.28
N PRO A 373 -4.88 -5.60 -48.18
CA PRO A 373 -5.00 -4.88 -49.44
C PRO A 373 -6.02 -5.62 -50.31
N ARG A 374 -7.08 -4.92 -50.75
CA ARG A 374 -7.89 -5.39 -51.88
C ARG A 374 -7.06 -5.20 -53.14
N LEU A 375 -6.64 -6.32 -53.71
CA LEU A 375 -6.22 -6.40 -55.11
C LEU A 375 -7.45 -6.09 -55.98
N VAL A 376 -7.40 -4.98 -56.69
CA VAL A 376 -8.29 -4.71 -57.83
C VAL A 376 -7.58 -5.25 -59.06
N GLY A 377 -7.96 -6.47 -59.47
CA GLY A 377 -7.61 -7.02 -60.78
C GLY A 377 -8.56 -6.45 -61.84
N GLY A 378 -8.00 -5.95 -62.93
CA GLY A 378 -8.73 -5.51 -64.12
C GLY A 378 -8.84 -6.59 -65.20
N GLN A 379 -9.78 -6.33 -66.13
CA GLN A 379 -9.94 -6.80 -67.53
C GLN A 379 -10.21 -8.30 -67.72
N GLY A 380 -11.28 -8.81 -68.36
CA GLY A 380 -12.01 -8.56 -69.63
C GLY A 380 -12.24 -9.97 -70.28
N PRO A 381 -12.66 -10.22 -71.55
CA PRO A 381 -13.62 -9.64 -72.53
C PRO A 381 -14.57 -10.79 -73.09
N PRO A 382 -15.20 -10.77 -74.29
CA PRO A 382 -15.47 -9.74 -75.30
C PRO A 382 -16.92 -9.21 -75.36
#